data_AF-A0A0Q9XX24-F1
#
_entry.id   AF-A0A0Q9XX24-F1
#
_cell.length_a   1.000
_cell.length_b   1.000
_cell.length_c   1.000
_cell.angle_alpha   90.00
_cell.angle_beta   90.00
_cell.angle_gamma   90.00
#
_symmetry.space_group_name_H-M   'P 1'
#
loop_
_entity.id
_entity.type
_entity.pdbx_description
1 polymer ?
#
loop_
_entity_poly.entity_id
_entity_poly.type
_entity_poly.pdbx_seq_one_letter_code
_entity_poly.pdbx_strand_id
1 'polypeptide(L)'
;MASAIASILFFMNGFDTIPKARNEVGSTINRADLGKAIVGTIIAGSLLYSAVIVLASSFIMPAEELVNLGELPLISAFEAATGSKLLTIIIVFGVLLGVITTFNGFLFAGSRLIQSFSEAGFLPKVLSKVDHNNKTPKNALLFMLLITIFGIFLGQGILSPFIVMGGISFLIAWFFMSLSSVQLYRKKPNLHRPYSPPGGIIMSYIATFFSSILTLMMIIPGTPISLHGIEYILFLVWLIVGNYTVLSIYYSWFG
;
A
#
# COMPACT_ATOMS: atom_id res chain seq x y z
N MET A 1 20.59 -4.10 5.16
CA MET A 1 20.15 -2.75 5.60
C MET A 1 19.44 -1.96 4.49
N ALA A 2 19.99 -1.81 3.28
CA ALA A 2 19.35 -1.02 2.21
C ALA A 2 17.93 -1.50 1.82
N SER A 3 17.72 -2.82 1.64
CA SER A 3 16.39 -3.39 1.35
C SER A 3 15.37 -3.17 2.49
N ALA A 4 15.83 -3.05 3.74
CA ALA A 4 14.95 -2.74 4.88
C ALA A 4 14.42 -1.30 4.85
N ILE A 5 15.27 -0.34 4.46
CA ILE A 5 14.85 1.08 4.32
C ILE A 5 13.87 1.21 3.14
N ALA A 6 14.14 0.53 2.02
CA ALA A 6 13.24 0.50 0.88
C ALA A 6 11.85 -0.10 1.22
N SER A 7 11.82 -1.08 2.13
CA SER A 7 10.58 -1.75 2.58
C SER A 7 9.66 -0.83 3.39
N ILE A 8 10.16 0.24 4.01
CA ILE A 8 9.36 1.21 4.76
C ILE A 8 8.24 1.80 3.88
N LEU A 9 8.52 2.02 2.60
CA LEU A 9 7.55 2.54 1.64
C LEU A 9 6.36 1.61 1.47
N PHE A 10 6.59 0.30 1.50
CA PHE A 10 5.51 -0.68 1.49
C PHE A 10 4.68 -0.58 2.77
N PHE A 11 5.29 -0.47 3.95
CA PHE A 11 4.56 -0.38 5.23
C PHE A 11 3.74 0.90 5.40
N MET A 12 4.00 1.94 4.59
CA MET A 12 3.21 3.17 4.54
C MET A 12 1.98 3.08 3.63
N ASN A 13 1.70 1.93 3.06
CA ASN A 13 0.50 1.70 2.25
C ASN A 13 -0.74 1.40 3.10
N GLY A 14 -1.91 1.35 2.45
CA GLY A 14 -3.16 0.90 3.08
C GLY A 14 -4.15 2.00 3.41
N PHE A 15 -3.71 3.26 3.53
CA PHE A 15 -4.62 4.41 3.71
C PHE A 15 -5.54 4.64 2.49
N ASP A 16 -5.13 4.16 1.31
CA ASP A 16 -5.88 4.22 0.06
C ASP A 16 -6.96 3.11 -0.06
N THR A 17 -7.10 2.24 0.93
CA THR A 17 -8.21 1.27 1.00
C THR A 17 -9.55 1.96 1.27
N ILE A 18 -9.55 3.04 2.05
CA ILE A 18 -10.72 3.84 2.40
C ILE A 18 -11.44 4.40 1.15
N PRO A 19 -10.77 5.13 0.22
CA PRO A 19 -11.44 5.63 -0.97
C PRO A 19 -11.89 4.51 -1.94
N LYS A 20 -11.24 3.34 -1.93
CA LYS A 20 -11.67 2.16 -2.71
C LYS A 20 -12.99 1.58 -2.17
N ALA A 21 -13.23 1.69 -0.87
CA ALA A 21 -14.48 1.29 -0.21
C ALA A 21 -15.64 2.25 -0.44
N ARG A 22 -15.38 3.45 -0.98
CA ARG A 22 -16.36 4.53 -1.07
C ARG A 22 -17.69 4.12 -1.70
N ASN A 23 -17.67 3.28 -2.73
CA ASN A 23 -18.90 2.88 -3.43
C ASN A 23 -19.83 2.00 -2.58
N GLU A 24 -19.33 1.41 -1.48
CA GLU A 24 -20.12 0.64 -0.51
C GLU A 24 -20.65 1.49 0.65
N VAL A 25 -20.10 2.69 0.81
CA VAL A 25 -20.52 3.60 1.86
C VAL A 25 -21.85 4.22 1.43
N GLY A 26 -22.87 4.09 2.27
CA GLY A 26 -24.18 4.70 2.05
C GLY A 26 -24.09 6.22 1.83
N SER A 27 -25.10 6.79 1.19
CA SER A 27 -25.18 8.23 0.88
C SER A 27 -25.16 9.16 2.10
N THR A 28 -25.16 8.60 3.31
CA THR A 28 -25.14 9.30 4.60
C THR A 28 -23.78 9.87 4.97
N ILE A 29 -22.67 9.37 4.40
CA ILE A 29 -21.32 9.86 4.77
C ILE A 29 -20.93 11.06 3.91
N ASN A 30 -20.64 12.18 4.59
CA ASN A 30 -20.11 13.37 3.96
C ASN A 30 -18.72 13.12 3.36
N ARG A 31 -18.57 13.41 2.07
CA ARG A 31 -17.32 13.22 1.31
C ARG A 31 -16.17 14.08 1.83
N ALA A 32 -16.47 15.25 2.41
CA ALA A 32 -15.46 16.10 3.04
C ALA A 32 -14.84 15.42 4.26
N ASP A 33 -15.67 14.77 5.07
CA ASP A 33 -15.25 14.12 6.30
C ASP A 33 -14.49 12.82 6.03
N LEU A 34 -14.83 12.12 4.95
CA LEU A 34 -14.02 11.00 4.45
C LEU A 34 -12.59 11.44 4.11
N GLY A 35 -12.43 12.58 3.42
CA GLY A 35 -11.11 13.13 3.09
C GLY A 35 -10.31 13.52 4.35
N LYS A 36 -10.97 14.15 5.33
CA LYS A 36 -10.35 14.48 6.63
C LYS A 36 -9.95 13.23 7.42
N ALA A 37 -10.79 12.19 7.42
CA ALA A 37 -10.51 10.93 8.11
C ALA A 37 -9.27 10.23 7.52
N ILE A 38 -9.10 10.24 6.20
CA ILE A 38 -7.90 9.69 5.55
C ILE A 38 -6.65 10.45 6.01
N VAL A 39 -6.67 11.79 5.99
CA VAL A 39 -5.51 12.58 6.46
C VAL A 39 -5.25 12.39 7.96
N GLY A 40 -6.31 12.36 8.77
CA GLY A 40 -6.20 12.14 10.21
C GLY A 40 -5.60 10.79 10.55
N THR A 41 -6.00 9.72 9.86
CA THR A 41 -5.43 8.37 10.06
C THR A 41 -3.97 8.27 9.62
N ILE A 42 -3.57 8.96 8.54
CA ILE A 42 -2.15 9.05 8.14
C ILE A 42 -1.33 9.75 9.23
N ILE A 43 -1.78 10.89 9.74
CA ILE A 43 -1.06 11.63 10.78
C ILE A 43 -0.97 10.81 12.07
N ALA A 44 -2.10 10.25 12.52
CA ALA A 44 -2.15 9.43 13.73
C ALA A 44 -1.27 8.17 13.60
N GLY A 45 -1.32 7.49 12.44
CA GLY A 45 -0.49 6.30 12.17
C GLY A 45 1.00 6.63 12.19
N SER A 46 1.41 7.70 11.48
CA SER A 46 2.80 8.16 11.45
C SER A 46 3.32 8.54 12.85
N LEU A 47 2.50 9.24 13.64
CA LEU A 47 2.86 9.58 15.02
C LEU A 47 2.98 8.34 15.89
N LEU A 48 2.05 7.39 15.77
CA LEU A 48 2.07 6.15 16.53
C LEU A 48 3.31 5.31 16.19
N TYR A 49 3.64 5.14 14.91
CA TYR A 49 4.82 4.39 14.48
C TYR A 49 6.10 5.04 15.00
N SER A 50 6.21 6.36 14.86
CA SER A 50 7.39 7.11 15.35
C SER A 50 7.51 7.04 16.87
N ALA A 51 6.39 7.20 17.58
CA ALA A 51 6.36 7.14 19.04
C ALA A 51 6.78 5.76 19.56
N VAL A 52 6.27 4.67 18.97
CA VAL A 52 6.66 3.31 19.38
C VAL A 52 8.16 3.09 19.21
N ILE A 53 8.72 3.48 18.07
CA ILE A 53 10.16 3.32 17.80
C ILE A 53 10.99 4.17 18.76
N VAL A 54 10.66 5.45 18.93
CA VAL A 54 11.40 6.38 19.80
C VAL A 54 11.31 5.95 21.27
N LEU A 55 10.13 5.54 21.74
CA LEU A 55 9.96 5.09 23.11
C LEU A 55 10.71 3.79 23.37
N ALA A 56 10.64 2.82 22.44
CA ALA A 56 11.40 1.59 22.56
C ALA A 56 12.91 1.85 22.57
N SER A 57 13.41 2.68 21.65
CA SER A 57 14.85 2.98 21.55
C SER A 57 15.38 3.78 22.74
N SER A 58 14.52 4.57 23.40
CA SER A 58 14.92 5.46 24.50
C SER A 58 14.79 4.82 25.88
N PHE A 59 13.76 3.99 26.10
CA PHE A 59 13.43 3.45 27.43
C PHE A 59 13.72 1.96 27.60
N ILE A 60 13.84 1.20 26.51
CA ILE A 60 14.02 -0.26 26.58
C ILE A 60 15.45 -0.63 26.22
N MET A 61 15.87 -0.30 25.00
CA MET A 61 17.16 -0.74 24.46
C MET A 61 17.59 0.15 23.30
N PRO A 62 18.88 0.48 23.12
CA PRO A 62 19.34 1.28 22.00
C PRO A 62 18.91 0.72 20.63
N ALA A 63 18.63 1.61 19.67
CA ALA A 63 18.15 1.20 18.34
C ALA A 63 19.09 0.22 17.62
N GLU A 64 20.40 0.34 17.83
CA GLU A 64 21.41 -0.55 17.25
C GLU A 64 21.30 -1.98 17.77
N GLU A 65 20.95 -2.14 19.05
CA GLU A 65 20.76 -3.46 19.67
C GLU A 65 19.39 -4.05 19.32
N LEU A 66 18.35 -3.20 19.23
CA LEU A 66 17.00 -3.63 18.81
C LEU A 66 17.02 -4.36 17.46
N VAL A 67 17.80 -3.87 16.50
CA VAL A 67 17.90 -4.48 15.16
C VAL A 67 18.48 -5.91 15.21
N ASN A 68 19.22 -6.25 16.26
CA ASN A 68 19.86 -7.56 16.40
C ASN A 68 19.00 -8.61 17.14
N LEU A 69 17.80 -8.23 17.62
CA LEU A 69 16.91 -9.12 18.37
C LEU A 69 16.07 -10.08 17.52
N GLY A 70 16.33 -10.17 16.21
CA GLY A 70 15.66 -11.09 15.30
C GLY A 70 14.38 -10.53 14.68
N GLU A 71 13.39 -11.40 14.40
CA GLU A 71 12.22 -11.06 13.57
C GLU A 71 11.20 -10.16 14.26
N LEU A 72 11.06 -10.26 15.59
CA LEU A 72 10.10 -9.50 16.39
C LEU A 72 10.82 -8.66 17.46
N PRO A 73 11.69 -7.71 17.04
CA PRO A 73 12.64 -7.09 17.94
C PRO A 73 11.99 -6.31 19.09
N LEU A 74 10.87 -5.63 18.82
CA LEU A 74 10.10 -4.90 19.84
C LEU A 74 9.50 -5.82 20.89
N ILE A 75 9.03 -7.00 20.49
CA ILE A 75 8.43 -7.98 21.40
C ILE A 75 9.52 -8.61 22.28
N SER A 76 10.63 -8.99 21.67
CA SER A 76 11.79 -9.53 22.39
C SER A 76 12.39 -8.52 23.38
N ALA A 77 12.50 -7.25 22.98
CA ALA A 77 12.97 -6.17 23.84
C ALA A 77 12.01 -5.94 25.03
N PHE A 78 10.71 -5.96 24.77
CA PHE A 78 9.70 -5.82 25.81
C PHE A 78 9.70 -7.00 26.80
N GLU A 79 9.88 -8.24 26.32
CA GLU A 79 10.04 -9.40 27.18
C GLU A 79 11.28 -9.27 28.06
N ALA A 80 12.41 -8.85 27.48
CA ALA A 80 13.66 -8.64 28.22
C ALA A 80 13.52 -7.56 29.30
N ALA A 81 12.80 -6.47 29.03
CA ALA A 81 12.61 -5.38 29.99
C ALA A 81 11.59 -5.72 31.10
N THR A 82 10.53 -6.48 30.79
CA THR A 82 9.46 -6.76 31.77
C THR A 82 9.63 -8.09 32.50
N GLY A 83 10.41 -9.03 31.94
CA GLY A 83 10.53 -10.40 32.43
C GLY A 83 9.23 -11.23 32.35
N SER A 84 8.16 -10.70 31.73
CA SER A 84 6.83 -11.30 31.78
C SER A 84 6.40 -11.91 30.46
N LYS A 85 6.48 -13.24 30.38
CA LYS A 85 5.97 -14.01 29.23
C LYS A 85 4.47 -13.83 29.00
N LEU A 86 3.69 -13.62 30.06
CA LEU A 86 2.24 -13.40 29.94
C LEU A 86 1.95 -12.12 29.17
N LEU A 87 2.64 -11.02 29.48
CA LEU A 87 2.46 -9.75 28.78
C LEU A 87 2.90 -9.86 27.31
N THR A 88 4.00 -10.57 27.04
CA THR A 88 4.46 -10.87 25.69
C THR A 88 3.40 -11.62 24.87
N ILE A 89 2.78 -12.66 25.42
CA ILE A 89 1.71 -13.42 24.75
C ILE A 89 0.50 -12.52 24.42
N ILE A 90 0.11 -11.65 25.36
CA ILE A 90 -1.00 -10.71 25.14
C ILE A 90 -0.68 -9.75 23.98
N ILE A 91 0.55 -9.24 23.91
CA ILE A 91 0.99 -8.35 22.82
C ILE A 91 0.97 -9.09 21.49
N VAL A 92 1.55 -10.30 21.43
CA VAL A 92 1.55 -11.13 20.22
C VAL A 92 0.12 -11.38 19.73
N PHE A 93 -0.81 -11.68 20.64
CA PHE A 93 -2.22 -11.85 20.30
C PHE A 93 -2.84 -10.58 19.72
N GLY A 94 -2.55 -9.42 20.32
CA GLY A 94 -2.97 -8.12 19.80
C GLY A 94 -2.42 -7.83 18.39
N VAL A 95 -1.14 -8.13 18.15
CA VAL A 95 -0.51 -8.00 16.82
C VAL A 95 -1.21 -8.91 15.81
N LEU A 96 -1.50 -10.16 16.15
CA LEU A 96 -2.21 -11.09 15.27
C LEU A 96 -3.61 -10.58 14.90
N LEU A 97 -4.37 -10.06 15.87
CA LEU A 97 -5.68 -9.45 15.59
C LEU A 97 -5.58 -8.23 14.67
N GLY A 98 -4.54 -7.40 14.88
CA GLY A 98 -4.25 -6.26 14.01
C GLY A 98 -3.97 -6.70 12.57
N VAL A 99 -3.11 -7.71 12.40
CA VAL A 99 -2.78 -8.29 11.09
C VAL A 99 -4.03 -8.84 10.39
N ILE A 100 -4.86 -9.61 11.09
CA ILE A 100 -6.12 -10.15 10.55
C ILE A 100 -7.05 -9.02 10.07
N THR A 101 -7.15 -7.94 10.85
CA THR A 101 -7.98 -6.78 10.50
C THR A 101 -7.48 -6.09 9.23
N THR A 102 -6.16 -5.85 9.14
CA THR A 102 -5.54 -5.23 7.97
C THR A 102 -5.72 -6.08 6.70
N PHE A 103 -5.52 -7.40 6.78
CA PHE A 103 -5.70 -8.28 5.63
C PHE A 103 -7.16 -8.32 5.15
N ASN A 104 -8.14 -8.28 6.05
CA ASN A 104 -9.55 -8.17 5.66
C ASN A 104 -9.81 -6.88 4.87
N GLY A 105 -9.24 -5.75 5.31
CA GLY A 105 -9.31 -4.49 4.56
C GLY A 105 -8.67 -4.57 3.18
N PHE A 106 -7.52 -5.22 3.05
CA PHE A 106 -6.84 -5.41 1.77
C PHE A 106 -7.58 -6.35 0.83
N LEU A 107 -8.15 -7.46 1.31
CA LEU A 107 -8.97 -8.36 0.49
C LEU A 107 -10.19 -7.62 -0.05
N PHE A 108 -10.86 -6.84 0.80
CA PHE A 108 -11.99 -6.03 0.38
C PHE A 108 -11.58 -5.01 -0.69
N ALA A 109 -10.59 -4.16 -0.42
CA ALA A 109 -10.17 -3.09 -1.33
C ALA A 109 -9.54 -3.62 -2.62
N GLY A 110 -8.76 -4.70 -2.52
CA GLY A 110 -8.14 -5.38 -3.66
C GLY A 110 -9.16 -6.00 -4.59
N SER A 111 -10.21 -6.63 -4.06
CA SER A 111 -11.28 -7.22 -4.88
C SER A 111 -12.01 -6.17 -5.73
N ARG A 112 -12.27 -4.98 -5.16
CA ARG A 112 -12.89 -3.83 -5.86
C ARG A 112 -11.96 -3.20 -6.88
N LEU A 113 -10.65 -3.18 -6.60
CA LEU A 113 -9.65 -2.73 -7.56
C LEU A 113 -9.64 -3.65 -8.79
N ILE A 114 -9.52 -4.97 -8.60
CA ILE A 114 -9.53 -5.97 -9.68
C ILE A 114 -10.85 -5.89 -10.47
N GLN A 115 -11.99 -5.76 -9.79
CA GLN A 115 -13.28 -5.55 -10.43
C GLN A 115 -13.24 -4.32 -11.36
N SER A 116 -12.75 -3.18 -10.86
CA SER A 116 -12.70 -1.93 -11.63
C SER A 116 -11.76 -2.04 -12.84
N PHE A 117 -10.62 -2.73 -12.69
CA PHE A 117 -9.73 -3.04 -13.82
C PHE A 117 -10.37 -3.98 -14.85
N SER A 118 -11.13 -4.97 -14.39
CA SER A 118 -11.89 -5.88 -15.26
C SER A 118 -13.02 -5.17 -16.01
N GLU A 119 -13.75 -4.27 -15.36
CA GLU A 119 -14.78 -3.42 -15.99
C GLU A 119 -14.17 -2.47 -17.04
N ALA A 120 -12.97 -1.95 -16.79
CA ALA A 120 -12.22 -1.13 -17.72
C ALA A 120 -11.55 -1.94 -18.87
N GLY A 121 -11.69 -3.27 -18.89
CA GLY A 121 -11.16 -4.13 -19.96
C GLY A 121 -9.69 -4.53 -19.79
N PHE A 122 -9.05 -4.21 -18.67
CA PHE A 122 -7.65 -4.60 -18.39
C PHE A 122 -7.50 -6.05 -17.93
N LEU A 123 -8.58 -6.66 -17.46
CA LEU A 123 -8.61 -8.04 -16.97
C LEU A 123 -9.83 -8.78 -17.56
N PRO A 124 -9.82 -10.13 -17.57
CA PRO A 124 -10.95 -10.91 -18.09
C PRO A 124 -12.27 -10.50 -17.44
N LYS A 125 -13.33 -10.32 -18.24
CA LYS A 125 -14.68 -9.87 -17.79
C LYS A 125 -15.31 -10.76 -16.71
N VAL A 126 -14.82 -11.99 -16.54
CA VAL A 126 -15.27 -12.89 -15.49
C VAL A 126 -14.95 -12.32 -14.09
N LEU A 127 -13.88 -11.54 -13.95
CA LEU A 127 -13.44 -10.98 -12.67
C LEU A 127 -14.30 -9.79 -12.20
N SER A 128 -14.98 -9.09 -13.11
CA SER A 128 -15.91 -8.03 -12.76
C SER A 128 -17.30 -8.53 -12.35
N LYS A 129 -17.58 -9.83 -12.52
CA LYS A 129 -18.90 -10.40 -12.18
C LYS A 129 -19.13 -10.33 -10.68
N VAL A 130 -20.14 -9.55 -10.29
CA VAL A 130 -20.63 -9.45 -8.92
C VAL A 130 -21.82 -10.38 -8.70
N ASP A 131 -21.91 -10.94 -7.49
CA ASP A 131 -23.10 -11.68 -7.07
C ASP A 131 -24.30 -10.73 -6.93
N HIS A 132 -25.48 -11.16 -7.38
CA HIS A 132 -26.70 -10.34 -7.41
C HIS A 132 -27.19 -10.00 -5.99
N ASN A 133 -26.96 -10.89 -5.03
CA ASN A 133 -27.47 -10.73 -3.66
C ASN A 133 -26.53 -9.90 -2.77
N ASN A 134 -25.22 -10.16 -2.82
CA ASN A 134 -24.25 -9.54 -1.90
C ASN A 134 -23.38 -8.45 -2.55
N LYS A 135 -23.59 -8.14 -3.84
CA LYS A 135 -22.78 -7.21 -4.65
C LYS A 135 -21.26 -7.44 -4.57
N THR A 136 -20.85 -8.62 -4.12
CA THR A 136 -19.45 -8.96 -3.82
C THR A 136 -18.81 -9.57 -5.08
N PRO A 137 -17.61 -9.10 -5.49
CA PRO A 137 -16.91 -9.65 -6.65
C PRO A 137 -16.21 -10.97 -6.27
N LYS A 138 -16.98 -12.05 -6.16
CA LYS A 138 -16.48 -13.37 -5.70
C LYS A 138 -15.33 -13.90 -6.57
N ASN A 139 -15.39 -13.68 -7.88
CA ASN A 139 -14.35 -14.14 -8.80
C ASN A 139 -13.02 -13.39 -8.57
N ALA A 140 -13.07 -12.11 -8.25
CA ALA A 140 -11.87 -11.35 -7.88
C ALA A 140 -11.27 -11.85 -6.54
N LEU A 141 -12.11 -12.19 -5.56
CA LEU A 141 -11.67 -12.79 -4.29
C LEU A 141 -11.01 -14.16 -4.50
N LEU A 142 -11.62 -15.03 -5.31
CA LEU A 142 -11.04 -16.33 -5.65
C LEU A 142 -9.72 -16.19 -6.40
N PHE A 143 -9.63 -15.23 -7.32
CA PHE A 143 -8.38 -14.94 -8.03
C PHE A 143 -7.26 -14.50 -7.09
N MET A 144 -7.56 -13.58 -6.15
CA MET A 144 -6.58 -13.19 -5.12
C MET A 144 -6.21 -14.37 -4.24
N LEU A 145 -7.17 -15.20 -3.81
CA LEU A 145 -6.91 -16.39 -3.01
C LEU A 145 -5.94 -17.35 -3.71
N LEU A 146 -6.16 -17.62 -5.01
CA LEU A 146 -5.28 -18.47 -5.80
C LEU A 146 -3.85 -17.90 -5.89
N ILE A 147 -3.72 -16.59 -6.13
CA ILE A 147 -2.41 -15.91 -6.15
C ILE A 147 -1.74 -15.98 -4.77
N THR A 148 -2.49 -15.76 -3.70
CA THR A 148 -1.95 -15.84 -2.33
C THR A 148 -1.48 -17.24 -2.01
N ILE A 149 -2.27 -18.27 -2.33
CA ILE A 149 -1.88 -19.68 -2.15
C ILE A 149 -0.62 -19.99 -2.95
N PHE A 150 -0.54 -19.54 -4.21
CA PHE A 150 0.66 -19.72 -5.03
C PHE A 150 1.88 -19.01 -4.39
N GLY A 151 1.67 -17.82 -3.84
CA GLY A 151 2.70 -17.05 -3.13
C GLY A 151 3.30 -17.77 -1.93
N ILE A 152 2.52 -18.59 -1.22
CA ILE A 152 3.01 -19.39 -0.08
C ILE A 152 4.12 -20.37 -0.54
N PHE A 153 4.02 -20.91 -1.76
CA PHE A 153 4.99 -21.88 -2.28
C PHE A 153 6.29 -21.24 -2.79
N LEU A 154 6.38 -19.92 -2.89
CA LEU A 154 7.58 -19.23 -3.38
C LEU A 154 8.71 -19.12 -2.35
N GLY A 155 8.42 -19.42 -1.07
CA GLY A 155 9.38 -19.42 0.03
C GLY A 155 9.71 -18.02 0.58
N GLN A 156 10.32 -17.98 1.76
CA GLN A 156 10.61 -16.73 2.48
C GLN A 156 11.64 -15.84 1.76
N GLY A 157 12.57 -16.41 1.02
CA GLY A 157 13.66 -15.67 0.37
C GLY A 157 13.19 -14.65 -0.67
N ILE A 158 12.03 -14.87 -1.30
CA ILE A 158 11.48 -13.95 -2.30
C ILE A 158 10.59 -12.87 -1.69
N LEU A 159 10.18 -13.03 -0.43
CA LEU A 159 9.23 -12.13 0.23
C LEU A 159 9.77 -10.70 0.32
N SER A 160 11.04 -10.54 0.71
CA SER A 160 11.68 -9.22 0.80
C SER A 160 11.71 -8.49 -0.55
N PRO A 161 12.17 -9.12 -1.66
CA PRO A 161 12.03 -8.53 -2.99
C PRO A 161 10.61 -8.14 -3.39
N PHE A 162 9.59 -8.96 -3.06
CA PHE A 162 8.19 -8.63 -3.35
C PHE A 162 7.67 -7.43 -2.55
N ILE A 163 8.11 -7.28 -1.30
CA ILE A 163 7.77 -6.11 -0.46
C ILE A 163 8.34 -4.84 -1.09
N VAL A 164 9.62 -4.85 -1.46
CA VAL A 164 10.28 -3.72 -2.11
C VAL A 164 9.63 -3.39 -3.46
N MET A 165 9.30 -4.42 -4.24
CA MET A 165 8.54 -4.32 -5.49
C MET A 165 7.14 -3.72 -5.29
N GLY A 166 6.46 -4.09 -4.21
CA GLY A 166 5.19 -3.49 -3.82
C GLY A 166 5.36 -2.00 -3.54
N GLY A 167 6.40 -1.62 -2.80
CA GLY A 167 6.73 -0.22 -2.48
C GLY A 167 6.89 0.66 -3.72
N ILE A 168 7.74 0.26 -4.68
CA ILE A 168 7.91 1.01 -5.93
C ILE A 168 6.61 1.06 -6.76
N SER A 169 5.84 -0.03 -6.78
CA SER A 169 4.56 -0.08 -7.49
C SER A 169 3.56 0.94 -6.91
N PHE A 170 3.51 1.07 -5.58
CA PHE A 170 2.69 2.10 -4.91
C PHE A 170 3.20 3.52 -5.19
N LEU A 171 4.51 3.75 -5.18
CA LEU A 171 5.08 5.07 -5.51
C LEU A 171 4.72 5.52 -6.93
N ILE A 172 4.84 4.62 -7.91
CA ILE A 172 4.44 4.90 -9.30
C ILE A 172 2.94 5.20 -9.37
N ALA A 173 2.09 4.42 -8.68
CA ALA A 173 0.66 4.68 -8.63
C ALA A 173 0.34 6.04 -7.97
N TRP A 174 0.99 6.37 -6.85
CA TRP A 174 0.84 7.67 -6.17
C TRP A 174 1.28 8.83 -7.05
N PHE A 175 2.38 8.68 -7.79
CA PHE A 175 2.83 9.67 -8.76
C PHE A 175 1.80 9.94 -9.85
N PHE A 176 1.25 8.89 -10.47
CA PHE A 176 0.22 9.07 -11.49
C PHE A 176 -1.10 9.62 -10.92
N MET A 177 -1.46 9.25 -9.68
CA MET A 177 -2.63 9.81 -9.01
C MET A 177 -2.46 11.30 -8.67
N SER A 178 -1.30 11.72 -8.15
CA SER A 178 -1.02 13.13 -7.87
C SER A 178 -0.93 13.95 -9.14
N LEU A 179 -0.31 13.41 -10.20
CA LEU A 179 -0.27 14.04 -11.52
C LEU A 179 -1.67 14.21 -12.11
N SER A 180 -2.52 13.19 -11.96
CA SER A 180 -3.93 13.25 -12.37
C SER A 180 -4.71 14.32 -11.57
N SER A 181 -4.43 14.47 -10.27
CA SER A 181 -4.98 15.56 -9.45
C SER A 181 -4.58 16.94 -9.99
N VAL A 182 -3.29 17.16 -10.29
CA VAL A 182 -2.81 18.41 -10.92
C VAL A 182 -3.55 18.68 -12.23
N GLN A 183 -3.65 17.68 -13.10
CA GLN A 183 -4.38 17.82 -14.37
C GLN A 183 -5.87 18.15 -14.15
N LEU A 184 -6.50 17.56 -13.15
CA LEU A 184 -7.90 17.82 -12.82
C LEU A 184 -8.12 19.27 -12.36
N TYR A 185 -7.20 19.81 -11.54
CA TYR A 185 -7.23 21.23 -11.16
C TYR A 185 -7.09 22.17 -12.36
N ARG A 186 -6.21 21.83 -13.32
CA ARG A 186 -5.98 22.67 -14.52
C ARG A 186 -7.11 22.58 -15.54
N LYS A 187 -7.60 21.37 -15.84
CA LYS A 187 -8.61 21.15 -16.91
C LYS A 187 -10.03 21.45 -16.45
N LYS A 188 -10.35 21.27 -15.16
CA LYS A 188 -11.70 21.49 -14.61
C LYS A 188 -11.63 22.34 -13.34
N PRO A 189 -11.23 23.63 -13.43
CA PRO A 189 -11.07 24.49 -12.27
C PRO A 189 -12.38 24.64 -11.48
N ASN A 190 -13.52 24.76 -12.17
CA ASN A 190 -14.84 25.00 -11.58
C ASN A 190 -15.55 23.74 -11.05
N LEU A 191 -14.88 22.58 -11.04
CA LEU A 191 -15.48 21.35 -10.52
C LEU A 191 -15.75 21.48 -9.01
N HIS A 192 -16.97 21.14 -8.57
CA HIS A 192 -17.28 21.06 -7.15
C HIS A 192 -16.41 19.97 -6.49
N ARG A 193 -15.61 20.37 -5.50
CA ARG A 193 -14.69 19.50 -4.75
C ARG A 193 -15.16 19.43 -3.29
N PRO A 194 -15.84 18.35 -2.88
CA PRO A 194 -16.32 18.19 -1.50
C PRO A 194 -15.17 18.23 -0.48
N TYR A 195 -14.00 17.73 -0.87
CA TYR A 195 -12.77 17.85 -0.12
C TYR A 195 -11.70 18.48 -1.01
N SER A 196 -10.94 19.44 -0.47
CA SER A 196 -9.71 19.94 -1.09
C SER A 196 -8.60 19.85 -0.04
N PRO A 197 -7.42 19.31 -0.40
CA PRO A 197 -6.29 19.27 0.51
C PRO A 197 -5.86 20.70 0.90
N PRO A 198 -5.23 20.89 2.08
CA PRO A 198 -4.69 22.18 2.47
C PRO A 198 -3.68 22.66 1.41
N GLY A 199 -3.85 23.88 0.89
CA GLY A 199 -3.05 24.41 -0.23
C GLY A 199 -3.51 24.01 -1.64
N GLY A 200 -4.58 23.21 -1.76
CA GLY A 200 -5.24 22.89 -3.04
C GLY A 200 -4.29 22.26 -4.08
N ILE A 201 -4.15 22.91 -5.23
CA ILE A 201 -3.27 22.42 -6.31
C ILE A 201 -1.79 22.37 -5.89
N ILE A 202 -1.34 23.27 -5.00
CA ILE A 202 0.05 23.31 -4.53
C ILE A 202 0.42 21.98 -3.86
N MET A 203 -0.48 21.45 -3.03
CA MET A 203 -0.28 20.15 -2.39
C MET A 203 -0.19 19.01 -3.41
N SER A 204 -0.93 19.09 -4.53
CA SER A 204 -0.83 18.10 -5.61
C SER A 204 0.51 18.18 -6.34
N TYR A 205 1.08 19.38 -6.51
CA TYR A 205 2.45 19.54 -7.04
C TYR A 205 3.50 18.98 -6.08
N ILE A 206 3.40 19.30 -4.79
CA ILE A 206 4.29 18.77 -3.75
C ILE A 206 4.24 17.23 -3.74
N ALA A 207 3.05 16.64 -3.74
CA ALA A 207 2.88 15.19 -3.79
C ALA A 207 3.49 14.58 -5.06
N THR A 208 3.32 15.23 -6.22
CA THR A 208 3.91 14.77 -7.49
C THR A 208 5.43 14.85 -7.46
N PHE A 209 5.99 15.93 -6.91
CA PHE A 209 7.43 16.11 -6.75
C PHE A 209 8.04 15.02 -5.86
N PHE A 210 7.53 14.84 -4.64
CA PHE A 210 8.08 13.84 -3.72
C PHE A 210 7.90 12.41 -4.22
N SER A 211 6.73 12.05 -4.75
CA SER A 211 6.54 10.71 -5.34
C SER A 211 7.46 10.44 -6.53
N SER A 212 7.71 11.46 -7.38
CA SER A 212 8.65 11.32 -8.49
C SER A 212 10.09 11.14 -8.02
N ILE A 213 10.54 11.91 -7.03
CA ILE A 213 11.89 11.81 -6.47
C ILE A 213 12.09 10.45 -5.79
N LEU A 214 11.16 10.01 -4.95
CA LEU A 214 11.28 8.72 -4.28
C LEU A 214 11.28 7.56 -5.28
N THR A 215 10.47 7.65 -6.34
CA THR A 215 10.48 6.66 -7.43
C THR A 215 11.84 6.63 -8.13
N LEU A 216 12.38 7.79 -8.49
CA LEU A 216 13.69 7.90 -9.12
C LEU A 216 14.81 7.40 -8.22
N MET A 217 14.74 7.70 -6.92
CA MET A 217 15.70 7.18 -5.95
C MET A 217 15.67 5.66 -5.89
N MET A 218 14.50 5.01 -5.89
CA MET A 218 14.44 3.54 -5.94
C MET A 218 15.03 2.97 -7.23
N ILE A 219 14.82 3.62 -8.38
CA ILE A 219 15.29 3.11 -9.67
C ILE A 219 16.80 3.33 -9.85
N ILE A 220 17.36 4.45 -9.40
CA ILE A 220 18.78 4.78 -9.61
C ILE A 220 19.65 3.95 -8.66
N PRO A 221 20.60 3.14 -9.19
CA PRO A 221 21.51 2.37 -8.34
C PRO A 221 22.37 3.28 -7.47
N GLY A 222 22.62 2.86 -6.22
CA GLY A 222 23.53 3.57 -5.30
C GLY A 222 22.84 4.60 -4.39
N THR A 223 21.52 4.75 -4.47
CA THR A 223 20.77 5.52 -3.47
C THR A 223 20.43 4.65 -2.23
N PRO A 224 20.09 5.26 -1.08
CA PRO A 224 19.76 4.54 0.15
C PRO A 224 18.55 3.59 0.05
N ILE A 225 17.66 3.82 -0.92
CA ILE A 225 16.43 3.04 -1.14
C ILE A 225 16.40 2.35 -2.51
N SER A 226 17.55 2.24 -3.17
CA SER A 226 17.65 1.65 -4.50
C SER A 226 17.21 0.18 -4.50
N LEU A 227 16.69 -0.27 -5.64
CA LEU A 227 16.43 -1.69 -5.89
C LEU A 227 17.77 -2.46 -5.96
N HIS A 228 17.76 -3.74 -5.65
CA HIS A 228 18.94 -4.61 -5.65
C HIS A 228 18.70 -5.91 -6.42
N GLY A 229 19.62 -6.26 -7.32
CA GLY A 229 19.72 -7.57 -7.97
C GLY A 229 18.38 -8.11 -8.51
N ILE A 230 17.75 -9.00 -7.75
CA ILE A 230 16.47 -9.63 -8.09
C ILE A 230 15.30 -8.62 -8.15
N GLU A 231 15.33 -7.55 -7.36
CA GLU A 231 14.29 -6.52 -7.34
C GLU A 231 14.23 -5.78 -8.69
N TYR A 232 15.39 -5.50 -9.32
CA TYR A 232 15.43 -4.94 -10.67
C TYR A 232 14.86 -5.88 -11.72
N ILE A 233 15.15 -7.19 -11.60
CA ILE A 233 14.62 -8.19 -12.54
C ILE A 233 13.09 -8.25 -12.43
N LEU A 234 12.56 -8.32 -11.20
CA LEU A 234 11.12 -8.29 -10.96
C LEU A 234 10.48 -7.00 -11.50
N PHE A 235 11.15 -5.86 -11.32
CA PHE A 235 10.68 -4.57 -11.83
C PHE A 235 10.60 -4.55 -13.36
N LEU A 236 11.65 -4.99 -14.04
CA LEU A 236 11.69 -5.07 -15.51
C LEU A 236 10.63 -6.03 -16.05
N VAL A 237 10.48 -7.22 -15.45
CA VAL A 237 9.43 -8.18 -15.82
C VAL A 237 8.05 -7.54 -15.68
N TRP A 238 7.80 -6.83 -14.58
CA TRP A 238 6.53 -6.18 -14.35
C TRP A 238 6.24 -5.05 -15.36
N LEU A 239 7.24 -4.26 -15.73
CA LEU A 239 7.12 -3.25 -16.78
C LEU A 239 6.80 -3.86 -18.15
N ILE A 240 7.44 -4.97 -18.51
CA ILE A 240 7.16 -5.69 -19.76
C ILE A 240 5.72 -6.20 -19.78
N VAL A 241 5.28 -6.86 -18.70
CA VAL A 241 3.91 -7.37 -18.56
C VAL A 241 2.90 -6.22 -18.64
N GLY A 242 3.17 -5.11 -17.95
CA GLY A 242 2.32 -3.92 -17.98
C GLY A 242 2.22 -3.32 -19.38
N ASN A 243 3.34 -3.14 -20.07
CA ASN A 243 3.38 -2.59 -21.42
C ASN A 243 2.64 -3.50 -22.43
N TYR A 244 2.86 -4.81 -22.35
CA TYR A 244 2.14 -5.79 -23.18
C TYR A 244 0.62 -5.70 -22.96
N THR A 245 0.18 -5.61 -21.70
CA THR A 245 -1.24 -5.50 -21.36
C THR A 245 -1.85 -4.23 -21.92
N VAL A 246 -1.17 -3.09 -21.79
CA VAL A 246 -1.63 -1.80 -22.34
C VAL A 246 -1.71 -1.83 -23.88
N LEU A 247 -0.69 -2.38 -24.54
CA LEU A 247 -0.67 -2.50 -26.00
C LEU A 247 -1.77 -3.43 -26.52
N SER A 248 -1.96 -4.59 -25.87
CA SER A 248 -3.04 -5.53 -26.22
C SER A 248 -4.41 -4.86 -26.17
N ILE A 249 -4.64 -3.99 -25.18
CA ILE A 249 -5.91 -3.26 -25.05
C ILE A 249 -6.02 -2.19 -26.13
N TYR A 250 -4.96 -1.41 -26.35
CA TYR A 250 -4.93 -0.37 -27.38
C TYR A 250 -5.30 -0.93 -28.76
N TYR A 251 -4.71 -2.06 -29.14
CA TYR A 251 -5.05 -2.75 -30.39
C TYR A 251 -6.48 -3.27 -30.41
N SER A 252 -7.03 -3.74 -29.29
CA SER A 252 -8.43 -4.20 -29.23
C SER A 252 -9.48 -3.09 -29.30
N TRP A 253 -9.12 -1.83 -28.98
CA TRP A 253 -10.04 -0.68 -29.00
C TRP A 253 -9.94 0.14 -30.29
N PHE A 254 -8.75 0.18 -30.90
CA PHE A 254 -8.45 1.04 -32.06
C PHE A 254 -8.01 0.29 -33.32
N GLY A 255 -7.83 -1.03 -33.26
CA GLY A 255 -7.58 -1.90 -34.41
C GLY A 255 -8.84 -2.63 -34.85
#